data_AF-F6GFY4-F1
#
_entry.id   AF-F6GFY4-F1
#
_cell.length_a   1.000
_cell.length_b   1.000
_cell.length_c   1.000
_cell.angle_alpha   90.00
_cell.angle_beta   90.00
_cell.angle_gamma   90.00
#
_symmetry.space_group_name_H-M   'P 1'
#
loop_
_entity.id
_entity.type
_entity.pdbx_description
1 polymer ?
#
loop_
_entity_poly.entity_id
_entity_poly.type
_entity_poly.pdbx_seq_one_letter_code
_entity_poly.pdbx_strand_id
1 'polypeptide(L)'
;MYYQLETKYWRRQVPYIHDESHNETPAKADLVETKKEFRHESPIEARKEAFQHFSSILDVLYSGLGIPQTTDKQARVDLQKYLDSGNGIEYLSKYPDKKHKINSIDMHNGFVIYMVVNEVKTPIHGIRYLDYVDRLDYDLLEDLQGLILEYNYYLENNHSATGYKMNVDFTTIGGVKETFIKTPVNWNELVNDYAGLELIS
;
A
#
# COMPACT_ATOMS: atom_id res chain seq x y z
N MET A 1 -18.57 -12.20 -0.89
CA MET A 1 -17.42 -11.28 -0.89
C MET A 1 -17.17 -10.81 0.53
N TYR A 2 -15.91 -10.64 0.91
CA TYR A 2 -15.50 -10.02 2.17
C TYR A 2 -14.21 -9.23 1.95
N TYR A 3 -13.79 -8.45 2.94
CA TYR A 3 -12.53 -7.72 2.87
C TYR A 3 -11.53 -8.30 3.86
N GLN A 4 -10.26 -8.26 3.51
CA GLN A 4 -9.21 -8.77 4.35
C GLN A 4 -8.05 -7.78 4.37
N LEU A 5 -7.61 -7.40 5.57
CA LEU A 5 -6.39 -6.64 5.74
C LEU A 5 -5.27 -7.61 6.13
N GLU A 6 -4.17 -7.59 5.40
CA GLU A 6 -2.92 -8.26 5.77
C GLU A 6 -1.85 -7.23 6.11
N THR A 7 -1.10 -7.51 7.18
CA THR A 7 0.11 -6.74 7.52
C THR A 7 1.30 -7.68 7.50
N LYS A 8 2.39 -7.26 6.87
CA LYS A 8 3.66 -7.99 6.87
C LYS A 8 4.76 -7.05 7.34
N TYR A 9 5.51 -7.47 8.34
CA TYR A 9 6.59 -6.67 8.90
C TYR A 9 7.63 -7.53 9.62
N TRP A 10 8.86 -7.03 9.71
CA TRP A 10 9.91 -7.62 10.52
C TRP A 10 9.73 -7.38 12.01
N ARG A 11 10.11 -8.37 12.83
CA ARG A 11 10.36 -8.09 14.25
C ARG A 11 11.67 -7.33 14.42
N ARG A 12 11.67 -6.35 15.31
CA ARG A 12 12.84 -5.56 15.76
C ARG A 12 14.04 -6.37 16.27
N GLN A 13 13.93 -7.70 16.39
CA GLN A 13 14.98 -8.62 16.83
C GLN A 13 15.75 -9.26 15.68
N VAL A 14 15.44 -8.93 14.43
CA VAL A 14 16.24 -9.37 13.28
C VAL A 14 17.58 -8.61 13.31
N PRO A 15 18.73 -9.30 13.21
CA PRO A 15 20.04 -8.68 13.27
C PRO A 15 20.22 -7.58 12.23
N TYR A 16 21.00 -6.57 12.63
CA TYR A 16 21.38 -5.46 11.77
C TYR A 16 22.37 -5.98 10.72
N ILE A 17 22.05 -5.92 9.43
CA ILE A 17 22.85 -6.47 8.32
C ILE A 17 24.15 -5.65 8.13
N HIS A 18 24.21 -4.42 8.65
CA HIS A 18 25.43 -3.61 8.70
C HIS A 18 26.14 -3.71 10.06
N ASP A 19 25.74 -4.65 10.94
CA ASP A 19 26.49 -4.97 12.15
C ASP A 19 27.55 -5.98 11.73
N GLU A 20 28.77 -5.49 11.55
CA GLU A 20 29.92 -6.31 11.16
C GLU A 20 30.18 -7.49 12.11
N SER A 21 29.52 -7.53 13.29
CA SER A 21 29.59 -8.64 14.24
C SER A 21 28.55 -9.76 14.03
N HIS A 22 27.56 -9.58 13.15
CA HIS A 22 26.50 -10.56 12.87
C HIS A 22 26.35 -10.83 11.36
N ASN A 23 26.45 -12.10 10.95
CA ASN A 23 26.34 -12.53 9.53
C ASN A 23 24.93 -13.02 9.14
N GLU A 24 23.94 -12.84 10.01
CA GLU A 24 22.59 -13.34 9.76
C GLU A 24 21.85 -12.42 8.78
N THR A 25 21.43 -12.98 7.65
CA THR A 25 20.56 -12.28 6.70
C THR A 25 19.10 -12.60 7.04
N PRO A 26 18.21 -11.60 7.14
CA PRO A 26 16.77 -11.86 7.28
C PRO A 26 16.30 -12.86 6.22
N ALA A 27 15.28 -13.66 6.53
CA ALA A 27 14.63 -14.56 5.58
C ALA A 27 13.12 -14.34 5.60
N LYS A 28 12.40 -14.75 4.55
CA LYS A 28 10.92 -14.66 4.51
C LYS A 28 10.23 -15.26 5.74
N ALA A 29 10.85 -16.25 6.38
CA ALA A 29 10.33 -16.90 7.57
C ALA A 29 10.33 -16.00 8.82
N ASP A 30 11.12 -14.91 8.85
CA ASP A 30 11.19 -14.00 9.99
C ASP A 30 10.17 -12.86 9.90
N LEU A 31 9.39 -12.80 8.81
CA LEU A 31 8.27 -11.88 8.67
C LEU A 31 7.12 -12.31 9.59
N VAL A 32 6.61 -11.35 10.34
CA VAL A 32 5.33 -11.49 11.03
C VAL A 32 4.23 -11.08 10.08
N GLU A 33 3.31 -12.01 9.85
CA GLU A 33 2.09 -11.75 9.11
C GLU A 33 0.91 -11.69 10.07
N THR A 34 0.10 -10.64 9.98
CA THR A 34 -1.21 -10.60 10.63
C THR A 34 -2.29 -10.48 9.58
N LYS A 35 -3.45 -11.08 9.87
CA LYS A 35 -4.61 -11.05 9.00
C LYS A 35 -5.85 -10.71 9.80
N LYS A 36 -6.70 -9.86 9.25
CA LYS A 36 -8.02 -9.56 9.79
C LYS A 36 -9.05 -9.55 8.67
N GLU A 37 -10.11 -10.33 8.86
CA GLU A 37 -11.23 -10.41 7.92
C GLU A 37 -12.37 -9.52 8.40
N PHE A 38 -13.03 -8.87 7.44
CA PHE A 38 -14.19 -8.00 7.62
C PHE A 38 -15.31 -8.57 6.78
N ARG A 39 -16.32 -9.13 7.46
CA ARG A 39 -17.46 -9.79 6.85
C ARG A 39 -18.72 -9.05 7.28
N HIS A 40 -19.56 -8.71 6.31
CA HIS A 40 -20.84 -8.08 6.56
C HIS A 40 -21.80 -8.47 5.43
N GLU A 41 -23.10 -8.55 5.73
CA GLU A 41 -24.15 -8.74 4.71
C GLU A 41 -24.15 -7.66 3.63
N SER A 42 -23.66 -6.46 3.97
CA SER A 42 -23.54 -5.31 3.08
C SER A 42 -22.06 -5.13 2.77
N PRO A 43 -21.61 -5.42 1.54
CA PRO A 43 -20.21 -5.31 1.18
C PRO A 43 -19.60 -3.93 1.47
N ILE A 44 -20.36 -2.85 1.29
CA ILE A 44 -19.85 -1.50 1.52
C ILE A 44 -19.55 -1.24 3.00
N GLU A 45 -20.27 -1.89 3.92
CA GLU A 45 -19.98 -1.78 5.36
C GLU A 45 -18.72 -2.57 5.73
N ALA A 46 -18.58 -3.80 5.22
CA ALA A 46 -17.33 -4.56 5.39
C ALA A 46 -16.11 -3.80 4.83
N ARG A 47 -16.28 -3.11 3.69
CA ARG A 47 -15.26 -2.25 3.10
C ARG A 47 -14.89 -1.10 4.03
N LYS A 48 -15.88 -0.39 4.57
CA LYS A 48 -15.66 0.73 5.50
C LYS A 48 -14.88 0.28 6.72
N GLU A 49 -15.24 -0.84 7.33
CA GLU A 49 -14.55 -1.37 8.50
C GLU A 49 -13.08 -1.73 8.17
N ALA A 50 -12.83 -2.32 7.00
CA ALA A 50 -11.48 -2.63 6.55
C ALA A 50 -10.61 -1.36 6.40
N PHE A 51 -11.14 -0.33 5.74
CA PHE A 51 -10.44 0.96 5.59
C PHE A 51 -10.29 1.71 6.91
N GLN A 52 -11.26 1.63 7.82
CA GLN A 52 -11.12 2.20 9.17
C GLN A 52 -10.01 1.51 9.96
N HIS A 53 -9.92 0.18 9.88
CA HIS A 53 -8.84 -0.55 10.52
C HIS A 53 -7.48 -0.20 9.91
N PHE A 54 -7.41 -0.07 8.58
CA PHE A 54 -6.22 0.41 7.88
C PHE A 54 -5.77 1.79 8.38
N SER A 55 -6.70 2.75 8.45
CA SER A 55 -6.40 4.08 9.01
C SER A 55 -5.88 3.99 10.44
N SER A 56 -6.44 3.12 11.29
CA SER A 56 -5.95 2.95 12.66
C SER A 56 -4.51 2.42 12.74
N ILE A 57 -4.07 1.62 11.76
CA ILE A 57 -2.67 1.16 11.68
C ILE A 57 -1.76 2.32 11.32
N LEU A 58 -2.20 3.19 10.40
CA LEU A 58 -1.47 4.42 10.06
C LEU A 58 -1.39 5.38 11.25
N ASP A 59 -2.48 5.56 12.00
CA ASP A 59 -2.47 6.40 13.20
C ASP A 59 -1.42 5.92 14.21
N VAL A 60 -1.27 4.60 14.39
CA VAL A 60 -0.23 4.02 15.25
C VAL A 60 1.18 4.28 14.69
N LEU A 61 1.37 4.12 13.37
CA LEU A 61 2.63 4.43 12.70
C LEU A 61 3.05 5.89 12.94
N TYR A 62 2.15 6.84 12.63
CA TYR A 62 2.40 8.27 12.76
C TYR A 62 2.55 8.72 14.21
N SER A 63 1.77 8.14 15.13
CA SER A 63 1.96 8.36 16.56
C SER A 63 3.34 7.86 17.04
N GLY A 64 3.82 6.73 16.52
CA GLY A 64 5.15 6.20 16.83
C GLY A 64 6.29 7.04 16.27
N LEU A 65 6.07 7.70 15.13
CA LEU A 65 7.03 8.62 14.51
C LEU A 65 7.00 10.05 15.11
N GLY A 66 5.94 10.39 15.86
CA GLY A 66 5.78 11.72 16.45
C GLY A 66 5.50 12.83 15.42
N ILE A 67 4.99 12.46 14.24
CA ILE A 67 4.66 13.39 13.14
C ILE A 67 3.21 13.19 12.70
N PRO A 68 2.54 14.22 12.13
CA PRO A 68 1.19 14.08 11.62
C PRO A 68 1.16 13.25 10.31
N GLN A 69 0.02 12.60 10.05
CA GLN A 69 -0.26 11.99 8.77
C GLN A 69 -0.30 13.04 7.66
N THR A 70 0.23 12.71 6.48
CA THR A 70 0.28 13.60 5.32
C THR A 70 -0.36 12.93 4.10
N THR A 71 0.39 12.64 3.03
CA THR A 71 -0.11 12.04 1.79
C THR A 71 0.14 10.53 1.76
N ASP A 72 -0.54 9.79 0.88
CA ASP A 72 -0.28 8.35 0.70
C ASP A 72 1.18 8.10 0.25
N LYS A 73 1.68 8.94 -0.67
CA LYS A 73 3.07 8.94 -1.12
C LYS A 73 4.04 9.08 0.06
N GLN A 74 3.79 10.04 0.94
CA GLN A 74 4.63 10.25 2.13
C GLN A 74 4.46 9.11 3.15
N ALA A 75 3.26 8.55 3.30
CA ALA A 75 3.02 7.38 4.17
C ALA A 75 3.83 6.15 3.75
N ARG A 76 4.05 5.94 2.45
CA ARG A 76 4.95 4.88 1.94
C ARG A 76 6.40 5.14 2.29
N VAL A 77 6.87 6.38 2.12
CA VAL A 77 8.23 6.79 2.50
C VAL A 77 8.45 6.65 4.01
N ASP A 78 7.46 7.04 4.81
CA ASP A 78 7.54 6.97 6.27
C ASP A 78 7.43 5.53 6.77
N LEU A 79 6.62 4.69 6.11
CA LEU A 79 6.59 3.25 6.38
C LEU A 79 7.95 2.61 6.15
N GLN A 80 8.62 2.95 5.03
CA GLN A 80 9.98 2.47 4.76
C GLN A 80 10.93 2.86 5.88
N LYS A 81 10.91 4.13 6.32
CA LYS A 81 11.74 4.60 7.44
C LYS A 81 11.42 3.90 8.76
N TYR A 82 10.15 3.64 9.03
CA TYR A 82 9.71 3.03 10.28
C TYR A 82 10.02 1.54 10.35
N LEU A 83 9.83 0.83 9.24
CA LEU A 83 10.12 -0.61 9.13
C LEU A 83 11.56 -0.89 8.73
N ASP A 84 12.35 0.13 8.38
CA ASP A 84 13.79 0.01 8.28
C ASP A 84 14.34 -0.32 9.67
N SER A 85 14.70 -1.59 9.86
CA SER A 85 15.44 -2.12 11.00
C SER A 85 16.85 -1.55 11.14
N GLY A 86 17.14 -0.44 10.44
CA GLY A 86 18.44 0.15 10.25
C GLY A 86 19.28 -0.55 9.16
N ASN A 87 18.64 -1.43 8.41
CA ASN A 87 19.23 -2.30 7.40
C ASN A 87 19.36 -1.68 6.01
N GLY A 88 18.94 -0.43 5.82
CA GLY A 88 19.40 0.32 4.65
C GLY A 88 18.51 1.46 4.21
N ILE A 89 18.48 2.55 4.96
CA ILE A 89 18.29 3.90 4.39
C ILE A 89 19.60 4.67 4.53
N GLU A 90 20.71 4.08 4.08
CA GLU A 90 21.84 4.90 3.69
C GLU A 90 21.47 5.49 2.32
N TYR A 91 21.29 6.82 2.25
CA TYR A 91 21.37 7.66 1.03
C TYR A 91 20.16 8.40 0.45
N LEU A 92 18.93 8.35 0.99
CA LEU A 92 17.86 9.23 0.45
C LEU A 92 18.17 10.74 0.59
N SER A 93 19.00 11.16 1.54
CA SER A 93 19.40 12.57 1.68
C SER A 93 20.68 12.96 0.95
N LYS A 94 21.52 12.00 0.53
CA LYS A 94 22.86 12.28 -0.03
C LYS A 94 22.99 12.03 -1.53
N TYR A 95 22.26 11.08 -2.13
CA TYR A 95 22.36 10.76 -3.57
C TYR A 95 21.01 10.33 -4.16
N PRO A 96 20.14 11.28 -4.55
CA PRO A 96 18.81 10.99 -5.09
C PRO A 96 18.82 10.18 -6.41
N ASP A 97 19.95 10.16 -7.13
CA ASP A 97 20.05 9.53 -8.46
C ASP A 97 20.63 8.11 -8.46
N LYS A 98 20.91 7.53 -7.27
CA LYS A 98 21.50 6.19 -7.16
C LYS A 98 20.46 5.15 -6.79
N LYS A 99 20.31 4.12 -7.63
CA LYS A 99 19.45 2.95 -7.38
C LYS A 99 19.92 2.23 -6.11
N HIS A 100 19.01 2.08 -5.15
CA HIS A 100 19.29 1.46 -3.86
C HIS A 100 19.49 -0.05 -3.99
N LYS A 101 20.22 -0.64 -3.04
CA LYS A 101 20.21 -2.08 -2.81
C LYS A 101 19.15 -2.36 -1.75
N ILE A 102 17.88 -2.41 -2.16
CA ILE A 102 16.81 -2.90 -1.29
C ILE A 102 17.11 -4.38 -1.04
N ASN A 103 17.15 -4.79 0.23
CA ASN A 103 17.18 -6.22 0.50
C ASN A 103 15.84 -6.78 0.00
N SER A 104 15.88 -7.80 -0.87
CA SER A 104 14.72 -8.41 -1.54
C SER A 104 13.54 -8.76 -0.63
N ILE A 105 13.76 -8.78 0.68
CA ILE A 105 12.83 -9.22 1.68
C ILE A 105 12.12 -8.03 2.37
N ASP A 106 12.71 -6.83 2.36
CA ASP A 106 12.03 -5.59 2.78
C ASP A 106 10.88 -5.22 1.83
N MET A 107 10.95 -5.67 0.57
CA MET A 107 9.87 -5.58 -0.41
C MET A 107 8.59 -6.30 0.02
N HIS A 108 8.67 -7.20 1.01
CA HIS A 108 7.49 -7.89 1.54
C HIS A 108 6.82 -7.14 2.68
N ASN A 109 7.42 -6.06 3.18
CA ASN A 109 6.82 -5.23 4.22
C ASN A 109 5.69 -4.39 3.65
N GLY A 110 4.57 -4.35 4.37
CA GLY A 110 3.44 -3.54 3.95
C GLY A 110 2.15 -3.86 4.67
N PHE A 111 1.16 -3.03 4.41
CA PHE A 111 -0.22 -3.23 4.83
C PHE A 111 -1.08 -3.19 3.57
N VAL A 112 -1.88 -4.22 3.34
CA VAL A 112 -2.68 -4.35 2.12
C VAL A 112 -4.10 -4.76 2.47
N ILE A 113 -5.05 -4.05 1.89
CA ILE A 113 -6.47 -4.37 1.88
C ILE A 113 -6.77 -5.15 0.60
N TYR A 114 -7.37 -6.31 0.77
CA TYR A 114 -7.85 -7.16 -0.31
C TYR A 114 -9.37 -7.22 -0.30
N MET A 115 -9.97 -7.14 -1.49
CA MET A 115 -11.27 -7.71 -1.75
C MET A 115 -11.10 -9.22 -1.92
N VAL A 116 -11.96 -10.04 -1.30
CA VAL A 116 -11.93 -11.49 -1.42
C VAL A 116 -13.26 -12.03 -1.95
N VAL A 117 -13.20 -12.70 -3.10
CA VAL A 117 -14.34 -13.32 -3.79
C VAL A 117 -13.96 -14.74 -4.14
N ASN A 118 -14.73 -15.73 -3.65
CA ASN A 118 -14.47 -17.16 -3.88
C ASN A 118 -13.01 -17.55 -3.56
N GLU A 119 -12.49 -17.08 -2.42
CA GLU A 119 -11.11 -17.29 -1.96
C GLU A 119 -10.02 -16.62 -2.83
N VAL A 120 -10.39 -15.92 -3.91
CA VAL A 120 -9.46 -15.12 -4.72
C VAL A 120 -9.30 -13.75 -4.08
N LYS A 121 -8.07 -13.38 -3.74
CA LYS A 121 -7.70 -12.09 -3.18
C LYS A 121 -7.30 -11.13 -4.30
N THR A 122 -7.88 -9.94 -4.28
CA THR A 122 -7.55 -8.85 -5.19
C THR A 122 -7.23 -7.60 -4.36
N PRO A 123 -6.00 -7.06 -4.44
CA PRO A 123 -5.63 -5.89 -3.65
C PRO A 123 -6.36 -4.67 -4.17
N ILE A 124 -6.90 -3.86 -3.27
CA ILE A 124 -7.65 -2.63 -3.62
C ILE A 124 -7.01 -1.38 -3.00
N HIS A 125 -6.05 -1.59 -2.11
CA HIS A 125 -5.22 -0.54 -1.51
C HIS A 125 -4.11 -1.18 -0.69
N GLY A 126 -2.89 -0.66 -0.74
CA GLY A 126 -1.88 -0.99 0.23
C GLY A 126 -0.77 0.04 0.30
N ILE A 127 -0.20 0.22 1.49
CA ILE A 127 1.07 0.95 1.68
C ILE A 127 2.14 -0.13 1.79
N ARG A 128 2.94 -0.23 0.74
CA ARG A 128 4.03 -1.20 0.56
C ARG A 128 5.35 -0.44 0.38
N TYR A 129 6.46 -1.16 0.42
CA TYR A 129 7.79 -0.62 0.18
C TYR A 129 7.90 -0.09 -1.27
N LEU A 130 8.32 1.17 -1.48
CA LEU A 130 8.55 1.71 -2.82
C LEU A 130 9.87 1.17 -3.34
N ASP A 131 9.85 0.52 -4.50
CA ASP A 131 11.07 0.13 -5.20
C ASP A 131 11.81 1.38 -5.73
N TYR A 132 11.05 2.39 -6.16
CA TYR A 132 11.56 3.68 -6.66
C TYR A 132 10.66 4.85 -6.24
N VAL A 133 11.27 5.95 -5.78
CA VAL A 133 10.54 7.16 -5.33
C VAL A 133 10.12 8.09 -6.48
N ASP A 134 10.69 7.88 -7.67
CA ASP A 134 10.57 8.73 -8.85
C ASP A 134 9.63 8.15 -9.93
N ARG A 135 8.87 7.09 -9.63
CA ARG A 135 7.97 6.42 -10.59
C ARG A 135 6.67 6.00 -9.93
N LEU A 136 5.61 5.87 -10.73
CA LEU A 136 4.40 5.23 -10.27
C LEU A 136 4.70 3.75 -10.05
N ASP A 137 4.54 3.31 -8.81
CA ASP A 137 4.83 1.94 -8.39
C ASP A 137 3.86 0.94 -9.04
N TYR A 138 4.36 -0.24 -9.41
CA TYR A 138 3.52 -1.35 -9.90
C TYR A 138 2.43 -1.72 -8.89
N ASP A 139 2.75 -1.57 -7.60
CA ASP A 139 1.82 -1.80 -6.51
C ASP A 139 0.61 -0.85 -6.53
N LEU A 140 0.81 0.41 -6.94
CA LEU A 140 -0.29 1.38 -7.10
C LEU A 140 -1.16 1.04 -8.31
N LEU A 141 -0.56 0.51 -9.38
CA LEU A 141 -1.29 0.05 -10.55
C LEU A 141 -2.12 -1.20 -10.26
N GLU A 142 -1.57 -2.13 -9.48
CA GLU A 142 -2.26 -3.32 -9.01
C GLU A 142 -3.48 -2.94 -8.16
N ASP A 143 -3.31 -2.00 -7.22
CA ASP A 143 -4.41 -1.50 -6.39
C ASP A 143 -5.51 -0.83 -7.25
N LEU A 144 -5.13 -0.04 -8.26
CA LEU A 144 -6.07 0.59 -9.20
C LEU A 144 -6.87 -0.46 -9.99
N GLN A 145 -6.19 -1.47 -10.54
CA GLN A 145 -6.85 -2.57 -11.24
C GLN A 145 -7.83 -3.29 -10.32
N GLY A 146 -7.45 -3.51 -9.06
CA GLY A 146 -8.34 -4.12 -8.08
C GLY A 146 -9.54 -3.26 -7.71
N LEU A 147 -9.39 -1.94 -7.63
CA LEU A 147 -10.51 -1.01 -7.42
C LEU A 147 -11.50 -1.00 -8.58
N ILE A 148 -11.01 -1.11 -9.82
CA ILE A 148 -11.85 -1.24 -11.02
C ILE A 148 -12.61 -2.58 -11.00
N LEU A 149 -11.91 -3.67 -10.68
CA LEU A 149 -12.52 -5.00 -10.54
C LEU A 149 -13.56 -5.04 -9.41
N GLU A 150 -13.27 -4.41 -8.26
CA GLU A 150 -14.20 -4.25 -7.15
C GLU A 150 -15.48 -3.56 -7.63
N TYR A 151 -15.35 -2.43 -8.32
CA TYR A 151 -16.50 -1.67 -8.78
C TYR A 151 -17.37 -2.47 -9.78
N ASN A 152 -16.74 -3.17 -10.72
CA ASN A 152 -17.44 -4.05 -11.66
C ASN A 152 -18.19 -5.18 -10.92
N TYR A 153 -17.56 -5.79 -9.92
CA TYR A 153 -18.21 -6.82 -9.10
C TYR A 153 -19.46 -6.27 -8.39
N TYR A 154 -19.41 -5.03 -7.86
CA TYR A 154 -20.60 -4.40 -7.27
C TYR A 154 -21.74 -4.24 -8.28
N LEU A 155 -21.42 -3.81 -9.51
CA LEU A 155 -22.42 -3.63 -10.57
C LEU A 155 -23.05 -4.97 -10.98
N GLU A 156 -22.23 -6.00 -11.23
CA GLU A 156 -22.68 -7.32 -11.67
C GLU A 156 -23.58 -8.01 -10.64
N ASN A 157 -23.33 -7.77 -9.35
CA ASN A 157 -24.05 -8.39 -8.24
C ASN A 157 -25.14 -7.49 -7.64
N ASN A 158 -25.47 -6.37 -8.28
CA ASN A 158 -26.47 -5.39 -7.82
C ASN A 158 -26.21 -4.87 -6.39
N HIS A 159 -24.94 -4.79 -5.97
CA HIS A 159 -24.58 -4.15 -4.72
C HIS A 159 -24.61 -2.62 -4.89
N SER A 160 -25.20 -1.92 -3.92
CA SER A 160 -25.26 -0.45 -3.98
C SER A 160 -23.89 0.17 -3.71
N ALA A 161 -23.36 0.89 -4.70
CA ALA A 161 -22.22 1.80 -4.56
C ALA A 161 -22.64 3.28 -4.59
N THR A 162 -23.94 3.55 -4.44
CA THR A 162 -24.52 4.90 -4.54
C THR A 162 -23.93 5.82 -3.48
N GLY A 163 -23.44 7.00 -3.89
CA GLY A 163 -22.79 7.96 -3.00
C GLY A 163 -21.30 7.70 -2.73
N TYR A 164 -20.75 6.57 -3.20
CA TYR A 164 -19.35 6.21 -3.01
C TYR A 164 -18.53 6.22 -4.31
N LYS A 165 -19.07 6.71 -5.42
CA LYS A 165 -18.35 6.72 -6.71
C LYS A 165 -17.30 7.82 -6.75
N MET A 166 -16.14 7.50 -7.31
CA MET A 166 -15.07 8.44 -7.64
C MET A 166 -14.69 8.27 -9.10
N ASN A 167 -14.48 9.39 -9.80
CA ASN A 167 -13.95 9.41 -11.16
C ASN A 167 -12.57 10.05 -11.11
N VAL A 168 -11.56 9.38 -11.67
CA VAL A 168 -10.17 9.87 -11.67
C VAL A 168 -9.67 9.88 -13.11
N ASP A 169 -8.96 10.95 -13.47
CA ASP A 169 -8.36 11.12 -14.79
C ASP A 169 -6.87 10.79 -14.75
N PHE A 170 -6.48 9.63 -15.29
CA PHE A 170 -5.08 9.19 -15.35
C PHE A 170 -4.38 9.61 -16.65
N THR A 171 -4.99 10.44 -17.50
CA THR A 171 -4.40 10.83 -18.80
C THR A 171 -3.07 11.57 -18.67
N THR A 172 -2.85 12.29 -17.57
CA THR A 172 -1.61 13.04 -17.29
C THR A 172 -0.38 12.15 -17.07
N ILE A 173 -0.60 10.85 -16.85
CA ILE A 173 0.45 9.83 -16.68
C ILE A 173 0.38 8.74 -17.77
N GLY A 174 -0.41 8.95 -18.83
CA GLY A 174 -0.53 8.00 -19.96
C GLY A 174 -1.67 6.98 -19.85
N GLY A 175 -2.54 7.11 -18.85
CA GLY A 175 -3.71 6.23 -18.65
C GLY A 175 -5.01 6.76 -19.27
N VAL A 176 -6.15 6.23 -18.80
CA VAL A 176 -7.49 6.66 -19.19
C VAL A 176 -8.30 7.14 -17.97
N LYS A 177 -9.52 7.60 -18.18
CA LYS A 177 -10.45 7.95 -17.09
C LYS A 177 -11.07 6.69 -16.52
N GLU A 178 -11.00 6.54 -15.21
CA GLU A 178 -11.52 5.36 -14.51
C GLU A 178 -12.55 5.75 -13.45
N THR A 179 -13.47 4.81 -13.19
CA THR A 179 -14.51 4.96 -12.15
C THR A 179 -14.42 3.81 -11.18
N PHE A 180 -14.35 4.10 -9.89
CA PHE A 180 -14.31 3.09 -8.83
C PHE A 180 -14.92 3.60 -7.51
N ILE A 181 -14.98 2.73 -6.51
CA ILE A 181 -15.48 3.08 -5.18
C ILE A 181 -14.42 3.92 -4.44
N LYS A 182 -14.80 5.12 -4.01
CA LYS A 182 -13.96 6.09 -3.29
C LYS A 182 -13.21 5.42 -2.15
N THR A 183 -11.91 5.64 -2.12
CA THR A 183 -11.02 5.31 -1.00
C THR A 183 -10.72 6.57 -0.17
N PRO A 184 -10.16 6.42 1.05
CA PRO A 184 -9.58 7.55 1.78
C PRO A 184 -8.42 8.23 1.05
N VAL A 185 -7.73 7.51 0.15
CA VAL A 185 -6.67 8.04 -0.70
C VAL A 185 -7.18 9.16 -1.60
N ASN A 186 -6.46 10.28 -1.63
CA ASN A 186 -6.69 11.35 -2.60
C ASN A 186 -6.05 11.00 -3.94
N TRP A 187 -6.73 10.19 -4.75
CA TRP A 187 -6.22 9.74 -6.06
C TRP A 187 -5.89 10.89 -7.01
N ASN A 188 -6.63 12.00 -6.95
CA ASN A 188 -6.33 13.16 -7.80
C ASN A 188 -4.99 13.82 -7.43
N GLU A 189 -4.70 13.95 -6.14
CA GLU A 189 -3.41 14.44 -5.66
C GLU A 189 -2.29 13.44 -5.96
N LEU A 190 -2.55 12.14 -5.75
CA LEU A 190 -1.60 11.09 -6.07
C LEU A 190 -1.21 11.11 -7.55
N VAL A 191 -2.18 11.18 -8.48
CA VAL A 191 -1.90 11.26 -9.92
C VAL A 191 -1.11 12.52 -10.27
N ASN A 192 -1.41 13.66 -9.64
CA ASN A 192 -0.64 14.89 -9.83
C ASN A 192 0.80 14.78 -9.31
N ASP A 193 1.03 14.09 -8.19
CA ASP A 193 2.36 13.84 -7.62
C ASP A 193 3.27 13.02 -8.55
N TYR A 194 2.69 12.35 -9.55
CA TYR A 194 3.40 11.58 -10.58
C TYR A 194 3.26 12.19 -11.99
N ALA A 195 2.67 13.38 -12.14
CA ALA A 195 2.47 13.99 -13.46
C ALA A 195 3.81 14.22 -14.18
N GLY A 196 3.88 13.80 -15.44
CA GLY A 196 5.10 13.87 -16.25
C GLY A 196 6.05 12.67 -16.09
N LEU A 197 5.71 11.69 -15.25
CA LEU A 197 6.32 10.37 -15.21
C LEU A 197 5.49 9.41 -16.08
N GLU A 198 6.15 8.60 -16.91
CA GLU A 198 5.46 7.58 -17.70
C GLU A 198 4.99 6.44 -16.80
N LEU A 199 3.73 6.00 -16.98
CA LEU A 199 3.29 4.69 -16.51
C LEU A 199 4.25 3.63 -17.05
N ILE A 200 4.72 2.75 -16.16
CA ILE A 200 5.56 1.64 -16.61
C ILE A 200 4.74 0.78 -17.57
N SER A 201 5.19 0.72 -18.83
CA SER A 201 4.59 -0.04 -19.93
C SER A 201 5.02 -1.50 -19.93
#